data_AF-A0A0H4VLU4-F1
#
_entry.id   AF-A0A0H4VLU4-F1
#
_cell.length_a   1.000
_cell.length_b   1.000
_cell.length_c   1.000
_cell.angle_alpha   90.00
_cell.angle_beta   90.00
_cell.angle_gamma   90.00
#
_symmetry.space_group_name_H-M   'P 1'
#
loop_
_entity.id
_entity.type
_entity.pdbx_description
1 polymer ?
#
loop_
_entity_poly.entity_id
_entity_poly.type
_entity_poly.pdbx_seq_one_letter_code
_entity_poly.pdbx_strand_id
1 'polypeptide(L)'
;MNIETFASLKVMMDNLECEAIDEKEALTELQAQCQEILQLVDQLRFSNNSAHVQLATRQALQYLNRGMSEIDQKKQAFQLAKKSEKIDLSDICGPLHAGLEIILNLNYK
;
A
#
# COMPACT_ATOMS: atom_id res chain seq x y z
N MET A 1 13.36 -13.46 -12.11
CA MET A 1 13.36 -11.99 -11.95
C MET A 1 12.33 -11.52 -10.94
N ASN A 2 11.12 -12.08 -10.87
CA ASN A 2 10.08 -11.58 -9.94
C ASN A 2 10.23 -12.03 -8.46
N ILE A 3 11.10 -13.00 -8.15
CA ILE A 3 11.23 -13.56 -6.79
C ILE A 3 11.74 -12.51 -5.80
N GLU A 4 12.72 -11.69 -6.20
CA GLU A 4 13.27 -10.62 -5.35
C GLU A 4 12.21 -9.54 -5.10
N THR A 5 11.46 -9.14 -6.13
CA THR A 5 10.36 -8.18 -6.00
C THR A 5 9.27 -8.68 -5.05
N PHE A 6 8.88 -9.96 -5.12
CA PHE A 6 7.93 -10.54 -4.17
C PHE A 6 8.48 -10.62 -2.74
N ALA A 7 9.77 -10.89 -2.57
CA ALA A 7 10.41 -10.86 -1.25
C ALA A 7 10.39 -9.45 -0.65
N SER A 8 10.72 -8.42 -1.45
CA SER A 8 10.63 -7.02 -1.02
C SER A 8 9.19 -6.63 -0.65
N LEU A 9 8.19 -6.98 -1.48
CA LEU A 9 6.79 -6.70 -1.18
C LEU A 9 6.31 -7.38 0.11
N LYS A 10 6.82 -8.57 0.43
CA LYS A 10 6.51 -9.24 1.69
C LYS A 10 7.09 -8.51 2.88
N VAL A 11 8.35 -8.07 2.80
CA VAL A 11 8.97 -7.26 3.86
C VAL A 11 8.21 -5.95 4.06
N MET A 12 7.77 -5.30 2.97
CA MET A 12 6.95 -4.09 3.05
C MET A 12 5.60 -4.35 3.73
N MET A 13 4.97 -5.50 3.48
CA MET A 13 3.73 -5.88 4.16
C MET A 13 3.95 -6.11 5.66
N ASP A 14 5.04 -6.78 6.04
CA ASP A 14 5.34 -7.08 7.44
C ASP A 14 5.72 -5.81 8.24
N ASN A 15 6.29 -4.80 7.57
CA ASN A 15 6.72 -3.53 8.16
C ASN A 15 5.65 -2.42 8.06
N LEU A 16 4.46 -2.73 7.55
CA LEU A 16 3.39 -1.75 7.39
C LEU A 16 2.75 -1.50 8.77
N GLU A 17 3.29 -0.54 9.50
CA GLU A 17 2.84 -0.23 10.86
C GLU A 17 1.69 0.78 10.87
N CYS A 18 0.64 0.44 11.60
CA CYS A 18 -0.62 1.20 11.65
C CYS A 18 -0.85 1.85 13.02
N GLU A 19 0.05 1.60 13.96
CA GLU A 19 0.04 2.15 15.30
C GLU A 19 1.14 3.21 15.40
N ALA A 20 0.85 4.41 14.94
CA ALA A 20 1.80 5.51 14.99
C ALA A 20 1.71 6.31 16.29
N ILE A 21 2.87 6.61 16.87
CA ILE A 21 2.99 7.52 18.03
C ILE A 21 3.03 8.99 17.55
N ASP A 22 3.61 9.27 16.37
CA ASP A 22 3.59 10.57 15.69
C ASP A 22 2.90 10.45 14.32
N GLU A 23 1.73 11.08 14.21
CA GLU A 23 0.82 10.94 13.06
C GLU A 23 1.35 11.61 11.79
N LYS A 24 2.12 12.70 11.92
CA LYS A 24 2.59 13.45 10.75
C LYS A 24 3.76 12.74 10.09
N GLU A 25 4.67 12.23 10.91
CA GLU A 25 5.78 11.40 10.45
C GLU A 25 5.25 10.10 9.86
N ALA A 26 4.29 9.44 10.53
CA ALA A 26 3.68 8.22 10.03
C ALA A 26 2.93 8.37 8.71
N LEU A 27 2.15 9.44 8.51
CA LEU A 27 1.52 9.70 7.20
C LEU A 27 2.53 9.92 6.08
N THR A 28 3.72 10.45 6.41
CA THR A 28 4.79 10.66 5.43
C THR A 28 5.52 9.35 5.12
N GLU A 29 5.77 8.54 6.13
CA GLU A 29 6.35 7.21 5.99
C GLU A 29 5.43 6.27 5.22
N LEU A 30 4.15 6.19 5.59
CA LEU A 30 3.14 5.40 4.87
C LEU A 30 3.00 5.83 3.41
N GLN A 31 3.13 7.13 3.12
CA GLN A 31 3.13 7.61 1.73
C GLN A 31 4.33 7.07 0.96
N ALA A 32 5.53 7.15 1.54
CA ALA A 32 6.75 6.64 0.92
C ALA A 32 6.66 5.11 0.70
N GLN A 33 6.22 4.38 1.72
CA GLN A 33 6.02 2.93 1.64
C GLN A 33 5.00 2.56 0.56
N CYS A 34 3.85 3.25 0.50
CA CYS A 34 2.84 2.99 -0.53
C CYS A 34 3.35 3.32 -1.94
N GLN A 35 4.15 4.37 -2.12
CA GLN A 35 4.77 4.68 -3.41
C GLN A 35 5.76 3.59 -3.84
N GLU A 36 6.59 3.11 -2.92
CA GLU A 36 7.53 2.02 -3.17
C GLU A 36 6.80 0.73 -3.54
N ILE A 37 5.73 0.38 -2.82
CA ILE A 37 4.87 -0.76 -3.15
C ILE A 37 4.32 -0.65 -4.57
N LEU A 38 3.75 0.51 -4.95
CA LEU A 38 3.23 0.73 -6.29
C LEU A 38 4.31 0.58 -7.37
N GLN A 39 5.52 1.07 -7.13
CA GLN A 39 6.66 0.90 -8.04
C GLN A 39 7.07 -0.58 -8.18
N LEU A 40 7.15 -1.31 -7.07
CA LEU A 40 7.47 -2.74 -7.08
C LEU A 40 6.39 -3.55 -7.81
N VAL A 41 5.11 -3.21 -7.62
CA VAL A 41 3.99 -3.85 -8.33
C VAL A 41 4.06 -3.58 -9.84
N ASP A 42 4.45 -2.38 -10.26
CA ASP A 42 4.65 -2.05 -11.68
C ASP A 42 5.81 -2.85 -12.31
N GLN A 43 6.89 -3.07 -11.54
CA GLN A 43 8.04 -3.88 -11.97
C GLN A 43 7.69 -5.34 -12.20
N LEU A 44 6.67 -5.88 -11.53
CA LEU A 44 6.23 -7.27 -11.73
C LEU A 44 5.69 -7.55 -13.15
N ARG A 45 5.44 -6.49 -13.96
CA ARG A 45 5.07 -6.53 -15.38
C ARG A 45 4.22 -7.75 -15.73
N PHE A 46 2.95 -7.74 -15.32
CA PHE A 46 2.02 -8.85 -15.56
C PHE A 46 1.56 -8.99 -17.04
N SER A 47 2.32 -8.44 -17.99
CA SER A 47 1.93 -8.20 -19.38
C SER A 47 1.64 -9.45 -20.22
N ASN A 48 2.06 -10.64 -19.76
CA ASN A 48 1.77 -11.93 -20.41
C ASN A 48 0.97 -12.91 -19.53
N ASN A 49 0.27 -12.41 -18.50
CA ASN A 49 -0.40 -13.29 -17.55
C ASN A 49 -1.88 -13.55 -17.89
N SER A 50 -2.42 -14.64 -17.33
CA SER A 50 -3.82 -15.04 -17.51
C SER A 50 -4.80 -13.95 -17.10
N ALA A 51 -6.03 -14.01 -17.62
CA ALA A 51 -7.08 -13.05 -17.29
C ALA A 51 -7.32 -12.94 -15.77
N HIS A 52 -7.19 -14.05 -15.03
CA HIS A 52 -7.27 -14.05 -13.57
C HIS A 52 -6.17 -13.19 -12.94
N VAL A 53 -4.92 -13.37 -13.36
CA VAL A 53 -3.80 -12.61 -12.80
C VAL A 53 -3.97 -11.12 -13.09
N GLN A 54 -4.39 -10.76 -14.32
CA GLN A 54 -4.66 -9.36 -14.66
C GLN A 54 -5.79 -8.76 -13.81
N LEU A 55 -6.87 -9.51 -13.57
CA LEU A 55 -7.97 -9.07 -12.72
C LEU A 55 -7.52 -8.87 -11.27
N ALA A 56 -6.79 -9.82 -10.71
CA ALA A 56 -6.25 -9.75 -9.35
C ALA A 56 -5.28 -8.58 -9.19
N THR A 57 -4.38 -8.36 -10.16
CA THR A 57 -3.48 -7.19 -10.16
C THR A 57 -4.26 -5.87 -10.18
N ARG A 58 -5.32 -5.77 -11.00
CA ARG A 58 -6.17 -4.56 -11.02
C ARG A 58 -6.87 -4.34 -9.68
N GLN A 59 -7.39 -5.40 -9.07
CA GLN A 59 -8.04 -5.31 -7.77
C GLN A 59 -7.05 -4.90 -6.67
N ALA A 60 -5.84 -5.47 -6.65
CA ALA A 60 -4.78 -5.05 -5.76
C ALA A 60 -4.44 -3.56 -5.92
N LEU A 61 -4.25 -3.10 -7.16
CA LEU A 61 -3.98 -1.70 -7.44
C LEU A 61 -5.10 -0.77 -6.98
N GLN A 62 -6.37 -1.20 -7.04
CA GLN A 62 -7.49 -0.42 -6.49
C GLN A 62 -7.37 -0.25 -4.97
N TYR A 63 -7.04 -1.32 -4.24
CA TYR A 63 -6.83 -1.25 -2.80
C TYR A 63 -5.61 -0.37 -2.43
N LEU A 64 -4.50 -0.52 -3.15
CA LEU A 64 -3.31 0.30 -2.93
C LEU A 64 -3.56 1.79 -3.20
N ASN A 65 -4.24 2.11 -4.31
CA ASN A 65 -4.62 3.49 -4.62
C ASN A 65 -5.62 4.07 -3.63
N ARG A 66 -6.50 3.24 -3.04
CA ARG A 66 -7.37 3.68 -1.95
C ARG A 66 -6.55 4.08 -0.74
N GLY A 67 -5.60 3.25 -0.30
CA GLY A 67 -4.69 3.59 0.80
C GLY A 67 -3.94 4.91 0.55
N MET A 68 -3.43 5.12 -0.67
CA MET A 68 -2.80 6.39 -1.07
C MET A 68 -3.77 7.58 -0.97
N SER A 69 -5.01 7.42 -1.44
CA SER A 69 -6.00 8.49 -1.36
C SER A 69 -6.38 8.85 0.08
N GLU A 70 -6.45 7.86 0.97
CA GLU A 70 -6.72 8.09 2.40
C GLU A 70 -5.55 8.84 3.06
N ILE A 71 -4.30 8.54 2.67
CA ILE A 71 -3.13 9.30 3.11
C ILE A 71 -3.23 10.77 2.68
N ASP A 72 -3.54 11.03 1.42
CA ASP A 72 -3.68 12.39 0.90
C ASP A 72 -4.81 13.17 1.59
N GLN A 73 -5.95 12.51 1.82
CA GLN A 73 -7.08 13.12 2.54
C GLN A 73 -6.71 13.47 3.98
N LYS A 74 -6.08 12.55 4.71
CA LYS A 74 -5.65 12.78 6.11
C LYS A 74 -4.56 13.83 6.20
N LYS A 75 -3.62 13.89 5.25
CA LYS A 75 -2.63 14.98 5.14
C LYS A 75 -3.28 16.35 4.93
N GLN A 76 -4.26 16.45 4.05
CA GLN A 76 -5.01 17.69 3.82
C GLN A 76 -5.80 18.10 5.06
N ALA A 77 -6.48 17.15 5.71
CA ALA A 77 -7.21 17.39 6.95
C ALA A 77 -6.28 17.93 8.05
N PHE A 78 -5.08 17.35 8.21
CA PHE A 78 -4.09 17.81 9.18
C PHE A 78 -3.61 19.24 8.92
N GLN A 79 -3.39 19.61 7.65
CA GLN A 79 -3.01 20.98 7.28
C GLN A 79 -4.10 22.00 7.60
N LEU A 80 -5.37 21.62 7.45
CA LEU A 80 -6.52 22.49 7.66
C LEU A 80 -6.93 22.59 9.13
N ALA A 81 -6.87 21.48 9.88
CA ALA A 81 -7.45 21.38 11.22
C ALA A 81 -6.63 22.10 12.31
N LYS A 82 -5.32 22.35 12.11
CA LYS A 82 -4.40 22.93 13.13
C LYS A 82 -4.48 22.27 14.53
N LYS A 83 -5.10 21.10 14.65
CA LYS A 83 -5.26 20.30 15.86
C LYS A 83 -4.96 18.85 15.53
N SER A 84 -4.17 18.22 16.39
CA SER A 84 -3.93 16.78 16.42
C SER A 84 -5.20 16.13 16.98
N GLU A 85 -6.12 15.77 16.10
CA GLU A 85 -7.10 14.73 16.39
C GLU A 85 -6.42 13.39 16.14
N LYS A 86 -6.66 12.40 17.02
CA LYS A 86 -6.11 11.05 16.84
C LYS A 86 -6.51 10.52 15.46
N ILE A 87 -5.55 10.38 14.56
CA ILE A 87 -5.77 9.87 13.21
C ILE A 87 -5.79 8.35 13.28
N ASP A 88 -6.96 7.77 13.05
CA ASP A 88 -7.06 6.34 12.79
C ASP A 88 -6.38 6.02 11.44
N LEU A 89 -5.28 5.25 11.48
CA LEU A 89 -4.55 4.83 10.29
C LEU A 89 -5.10 3.52 9.69
N SER A 90 -6.10 2.89 10.32
CA SER A 90 -6.70 1.64 9.83
C SER A 90 -7.32 1.78 8.45
N ASP A 91 -7.88 2.95 8.12
CA ASP A 91 -8.42 3.27 6.78
C ASP A 91 -7.34 3.27 5.69
N ILE A 92 -6.07 3.51 6.06
CA ILE A 92 -4.93 3.45 5.15
C ILE A 92 -4.40 2.02 5.08
N CYS A 93 -4.06 1.47 6.24
CA CYS A 93 -3.40 0.18 6.34
C CYS A 93 -4.25 -0.99 5.86
N GLY A 94 -5.54 -1.01 6.19
CA GLY A 94 -6.44 -2.10 5.79
C GLY A 94 -6.43 -2.32 4.27
N PRO A 95 -6.68 -1.27 3.47
CA PRO A 95 -6.52 -1.33 2.02
C PRO A 95 -5.10 -1.70 1.57
N LEU A 96 -4.03 -1.16 2.19
CA LEU A 96 -2.66 -1.48 1.78
C LEU A 96 -2.32 -2.96 1.99
N HIS A 97 -2.67 -3.54 3.15
CA HIS A 97 -2.53 -4.96 3.43
C HIS A 97 -3.33 -5.81 2.44
N ALA A 98 -4.61 -5.49 2.22
CA ALA A 98 -5.45 -6.22 1.28
C ALA A 98 -4.85 -6.21 -0.15
N GLY A 99 -4.35 -5.06 -0.60
CA GLY A 99 -3.69 -4.93 -1.89
C GLY A 99 -2.43 -5.79 -1.99
N LEU A 100 -1.57 -5.74 -0.97
CA LEU A 100 -0.34 -6.53 -0.90
C LEU A 100 -0.60 -8.03 -0.83
N GLU A 101 -1.55 -8.47 -0.01
CA GLU A 101 -1.94 -9.89 0.10
C GLU A 101 -2.37 -10.45 -1.25
N ILE A 102 -3.20 -9.71 -2.00
CA ILE A 102 -3.61 -10.12 -3.34
C ILE A 102 -2.40 -10.28 -4.25
N ILE A 103 -1.46 -9.32 -4.27
CA ILE A 103 -0.25 -9.41 -5.11
C ILE A 103 0.64 -10.58 -4.69
N LEU A 104 0.91 -10.72 -3.40
CA LEU A 104 1.79 -11.77 -2.88
C LEU A 104 1.24 -13.17 -3.16
N ASN A 105 -0.09 -13.33 -3.14
CA ASN A 105 -0.74 -14.56 -3.53
C ASN A 105 -0.52 -14.90 -5.00
N LEU A 106 -0.24 -13.93 -5.90
CA LEU A 106 0.07 -14.21 -7.31
C LEU A 106 1.43 -14.90 -7.51
N ASN A 107 2.26 -14.99 -6.47
CA ASN A 107 3.52 -15.74 -6.48
C ASN A 107 3.28 -17.25 -6.31
N TYR A 108 2.46 -17.85 -7.18
CA TYR A 108 2.25 -19.29 -7.22
C TYR A 108 3.48 -19.95 -7.86
N LYS A 109 4.24 -20.71 -7.08
CA LYS A 109 5.24 -21.68 -7.56
C LYS A 109 4.58 -23.02 -7.84
#